data_AF-A0A940AGT3-F1
#
_entry.id   AF-A0A940AGT3-F1
#
_cell.length_a   1.000
_cell.length_b   1.000
_cell.length_c   1.000
_cell.angle_alpha   90.00
_cell.angle_beta   90.00
_cell.angle_gamma   90.00
#
_symmetry.space_group_name_H-M   'P 1'
#
loop_
_entity.id
_entity.type
_entity.pdbx_description
1 polymer ?
#
loop_
_entity_poly.entity_id
_entity_poly.type
_entity_poly.pdbx_seq_one_letter_code
_entity_poly.pdbx_strand_id
1 'polypeptide(L)'
;IRRIFAVRNGNAACNILARFANGMSASVECGSKLPAGTEDMDRHEIIARRGVASDRAVDTQVPQSSIYEWTDKGPAAFTDVDTELFGLPNEQIWVVRAAFAILMKGELAPIWNQAAADMKKYADAIIKSDAENKPVTL
;
A
#
# COMPACT_ATOMS: atom_id res chain seq x y z
N ILE A 1 5.35 -9.79 11.97
CA ILE A 1 5.88 -10.72 10.93
C ILE A 1 7.02 -11.53 11.56
N ARG A 2 7.21 -12.82 11.21
CA ARG A 2 8.29 -13.66 11.80
C ARG A 2 9.44 -13.96 10.85
N ARG A 3 9.19 -13.99 9.55
CA ARG A 3 10.24 -14.21 8.55
C ARG A 3 9.95 -13.42 7.29
N ILE A 4 10.99 -12.84 6.70
CA ILE A 4 10.93 -12.12 5.44
C ILE A 4 12.02 -12.68 4.52
N PHE A 5 11.67 -12.93 3.26
CA PHE A 5 12.62 -13.09 2.17
C PHE A 5 12.36 -11.99 1.15
N ALA A 6 13.40 -11.35 0.61
CA ALA A 6 13.24 -10.33 -0.40
C ALA A 6 14.31 -10.41 -1.48
N VAL A 7 13.93 -10.02 -2.69
CA VAL A 7 14.83 -9.85 -3.83
C VAL A 7 14.54 -8.50 -4.48
N ARG A 8 15.58 -7.72 -4.76
CA ARG A 8 15.50 -6.40 -5.36
C ARG A 8 16.27 -6.36 -6.66
N ASN A 9 15.71 -5.62 -7.63
CA ASN A 9 16.46 -5.19 -8.81
C ASN A 9 16.83 -3.71 -8.63
N GLY A 10 17.87 -3.46 -7.82
CA GLY A 10 18.30 -2.11 -7.45
C GLY A 10 17.15 -1.27 -6.88
N ASN A 11 16.79 -0.20 -7.59
CA ASN A 11 15.68 0.69 -7.26
C ASN A 11 14.46 0.48 -8.18
N ALA A 12 14.49 -0.46 -9.12
CA ALA A 12 13.44 -0.63 -10.14
C ALA A 12 12.28 -1.51 -9.65
N ALA A 13 12.58 -2.57 -8.90
CA ALA A 13 11.60 -3.52 -8.42
C ALA A 13 12.04 -4.22 -7.12
N CYS A 14 11.08 -4.68 -6.33
CA CYS A 14 11.29 -5.47 -5.13
C CYS A 14 10.17 -6.50 -4.96
N ASN A 15 10.54 -7.76 -4.79
CA ASN A 15 9.62 -8.85 -4.46
C ASN A 15 9.91 -9.32 -3.04
N ILE A 16 8.86 -9.47 -2.24
CA ILE A 16 8.95 -9.78 -0.81
C ILE A 16 8.00 -10.94 -0.51
N LEU A 17 8.51 -11.95 0.19
CA LEU A 17 7.72 -13.02 0.79
C LEU A 17 7.79 -12.89 2.31
N ALA A 18 6.65 -12.68 2.96
CA ALA A 18 6.56 -12.56 4.41
C ALA A 18 5.78 -13.74 5.00
N ARG A 19 6.27 -14.29 6.11
CA ARG A 19 5.55 -15.28 6.92
C ARG A 19 5.15 -14.68 8.26
N PHE A 20 3.86 -14.78 8.58
CA PHE A 20 3.27 -14.27 9.80
C PHE A 20 3.36 -15.28 10.95
N ALA A 21 3.20 -14.78 12.17
CA ALA A 21 3.25 -15.59 13.39
C ALA A 21 2.14 -16.65 13.47
N ASN A 22 0.98 -16.34 12.88
CA ASN A 22 -0.19 -17.19 12.82
C ASN A 22 -0.16 -18.21 11.66
N GLY A 23 0.98 -18.34 10.97
CA GLY A 23 1.16 -19.29 9.86
C GLY A 23 0.69 -18.79 8.50
N MET A 24 0.09 -17.60 8.40
CA MET A 24 -0.24 -16.97 7.12
C MET A 24 1.03 -16.52 6.39
N SER A 25 0.90 -16.26 5.09
CA SER A 25 1.95 -15.69 4.25
C SER A 25 1.40 -14.52 3.44
N ALA A 26 2.26 -13.57 3.07
CA ALA A 26 1.97 -12.53 2.10
C ALA A 26 3.10 -12.46 1.06
N SER A 27 2.72 -12.12 -0.16
CA SER A 27 3.64 -11.64 -1.19
C SER A 27 3.41 -10.15 -1.39
N VAL A 28 4.48 -9.39 -1.55
CA VAL A 28 4.41 -7.97 -1.92
C VAL A 28 5.34 -7.75 -3.10
N GLU A 29 4.82 -7.12 -4.14
CA GLU A 29 5.56 -6.78 -5.35
C GLU A 29 5.49 -5.27 -5.53
N CYS A 30 6.66 -4.64 -5.62
CA CYS A 30 6.81 -3.20 -5.80
C CYS A 30 7.57 -2.92 -7.08
N GLY A 31 7.10 -1.96 -7.88
CA GLY A 31 7.80 -1.43 -9.04
C GLY A 31 7.81 0.09 -9.04
N SER A 32 8.91 0.71 -9.47
CA SER A 32 9.09 2.18 -9.49
C SER A 32 9.17 2.76 -10.91
N LYS A 33 8.74 1.98 -11.91
CA LYS A 33 8.94 2.25 -13.33
C LYS A 33 7.68 2.73 -14.05
N LEU A 34 6.68 3.21 -13.31
CA LEU A 34 5.55 3.90 -13.92
C LEU A 34 6.05 5.16 -14.66
N PRO A 35 5.47 5.50 -15.83
CA PRO A 35 5.80 6.75 -16.53
C PRO A 35 5.57 7.96 -15.63
N ALA A 36 6.40 9.00 -15.78
CA ALA A 36 6.25 10.23 -15.01
C ALA A 36 4.86 10.84 -15.21
N GLY A 37 4.22 11.24 -14.10
CA GLY A 37 2.85 11.77 -14.10
C GLY A 37 1.74 10.72 -14.09
N THR A 38 2.08 9.43 -14.09
CA THR A 38 1.10 8.36 -13.82
C THR A 38 0.82 8.31 -12.32
N GLU A 39 -0.46 8.15 -11.95
CA GLU A 39 -0.83 7.89 -10.56
C GLU A 39 -0.27 6.56 -10.08
N ASP A 40 0.01 6.48 -8.77
CA ASP A 40 0.45 5.24 -8.15
C ASP A 40 -0.61 4.14 -8.32
N MET A 41 -0.14 2.93 -8.59
CA MET A 41 -1.00 1.76 -8.79
C MET A 41 -0.71 0.72 -7.72
N ASP A 42 -1.72 0.44 -6.91
CA ASP A 42 -1.69 -0.55 -5.84
C ASP A 42 -2.75 -1.65 -6.04
N ARG A 43 -2.53 -2.83 -5.48
CA ARG A 43 -3.57 -3.86 -5.40
C ARG A 43 -3.40 -4.59 -4.09
N HIS A 44 -4.46 -4.64 -3.31
CA HIS A 44 -4.53 -5.42 -2.09
C HIS A 44 -5.46 -6.60 -2.32
N GLU A 45 -4.98 -7.80 -2.01
CA GLU A 45 -5.76 -9.02 -2.14
C GLU A 45 -5.58 -9.90 -0.91
N ILE A 46 -6.70 -10.36 -0.36
CA ILE A 46 -6.74 -11.30 0.76
C ILE A 46 -7.42 -12.57 0.26
N ILE A 47 -6.65 -13.65 0.21
CA ILE A 47 -7.14 -14.98 -0.15
C ILE A 47 -7.35 -15.79 1.12
N ALA A 48 -8.59 -16.21 1.37
CA ALA A 48 -8.96 -16.98 2.54
C ALA A 48 -9.79 -18.22 2.16
N ARG A 49 -10.01 -19.12 3.14
CA ARG A 49 -10.74 -20.38 2.95
C ARG A 49 -12.16 -20.20 2.38
N ARG A 50 -12.80 -19.05 2.63
CA ARG A 50 -14.20 -18.78 2.25
C ARG A 50 -14.33 -17.84 1.05
N GLY A 51 -13.22 -17.44 0.43
CA GLY A 51 -13.24 -16.55 -0.72
C GLY A 51 -12.06 -15.59 -0.75
N VAL A 52 -12.13 -14.69 -1.72
CA VAL A 52 -11.11 -13.68 -2.00
C VAL A 52 -11.75 -12.29 -1.87
N ALA A 53 -11.04 -11.38 -1.22
CA ALA A 53 -11.37 -9.96 -1.21
C ALA A 53 -10.24 -9.18 -1.87
N SER A 54 -10.58 -8.30 -2.83
CA SER A 54 -9.64 -7.37 -3.43
C SER A 54 -10.26 -5.98 -3.50
N ASP A 55 -9.42 -4.97 -3.35
CA ASP A 55 -9.77 -3.56 -3.59
C ASP A 55 -9.87 -3.22 -5.09
N ARG A 56 -9.51 -4.15 -5.97
CA ARG A 56 -9.69 -4.04 -7.42
C ARG A 56 -10.80 -4.95 -7.91
N ALA A 57 -11.62 -4.43 -8.83
CA ALA A 57 -12.60 -5.23 -9.52
C ALA A 57 -11.92 -6.33 -10.35
N VAL A 58 -12.60 -7.47 -10.48
CA VAL A 58 -12.13 -8.58 -11.32
C VAL A 58 -11.88 -8.07 -12.74
N ASP A 59 -10.82 -8.56 -13.39
CA ASP A 59 -10.39 -8.20 -14.74
C ASP A 59 -9.97 -6.73 -14.96
N THR A 60 -9.80 -5.94 -13.90
CA THR A 60 -9.24 -4.59 -14.00
C THR A 60 -7.73 -4.56 -13.71
N GLN A 61 -6.99 -3.87 -14.58
CA GLN A 61 -5.54 -3.66 -14.42
C GLN A 61 -5.21 -2.25 -13.91
N VAL A 62 -6.14 -1.30 -14.03
CA VAL A 62 -5.98 0.11 -13.61
C VAL A 62 -6.93 0.45 -12.47
N PRO A 63 -6.57 1.43 -11.62
CA PRO A 63 -7.49 1.93 -10.59
C PRO A 63 -8.77 2.45 -11.26
N GLN A 64 -9.91 2.22 -10.62
CA GLN A 64 -11.19 2.79 -11.08
C GLN A 64 -11.43 4.13 -10.38
N SER A 65 -11.91 5.11 -11.14
CA SER A 65 -12.37 6.40 -10.65
C SER A 65 -13.91 6.42 -10.62
N SER A 66 -14.48 7.29 -9.79
CA SER A 66 -15.94 7.42 -9.68
C SER A 66 -16.56 8.10 -10.90
N ILE A 67 -15.87 9.10 -11.46
CA ILE A 67 -16.31 9.88 -12.61
C ILE A 67 -15.16 9.98 -13.60
N TYR A 68 -15.49 9.79 -14.87
CA TYR A 68 -14.59 10.03 -15.99
C TYR A 68 -15.19 11.12 -16.87
N GLU A 69 -14.37 12.12 -17.21
CA GLU A 69 -14.74 13.25 -18.04
C GLU A 69 -13.90 13.21 -19.33
N TRP A 70 -14.55 13.37 -20.48
CA TRP A 70 -13.87 13.50 -21.78
C TRP A 70 -14.25 14.85 -22.38
N THR A 71 -13.29 15.76 -22.42
CA THR A 71 -13.49 17.13 -22.92
C THR A 71 -12.58 17.44 -24.11
N ASP A 72 -12.76 18.62 -24.71
CA ASP A 72 -11.84 19.18 -25.70
C ASP A 72 -10.42 19.44 -25.16
N LYS A 73 -10.27 19.52 -23.83
CA LYS A 73 -8.97 19.64 -23.13
C LYS A 73 -8.31 18.29 -22.83
N GLY A 74 -9.01 17.18 -23.10
CA GLY A 74 -8.56 15.82 -22.81
C GLY A 74 -9.35 15.12 -21.70
N PRO A 75 -8.97 13.88 -21.36
CA PRO A 75 -9.63 13.10 -20.32
C PRO A 75 -9.24 13.59 -18.92
N ALA A 76 -10.21 13.58 -18.00
CA ALA A 76 -10.01 13.77 -16.57
C ALA A 76 -10.76 12.69 -15.79
N ALA A 77 -10.34 12.41 -14.57
CA ALA A 77 -10.98 11.43 -13.71
C ALA A 77 -11.03 11.93 -12.27
N PHE A 78 -12.10 11.58 -11.56
CA PHE A 78 -12.36 12.06 -10.21
C PHE A 78 -12.81 10.92 -9.32
N THR A 79 -12.19 10.81 -8.14
CA THR A 79 -12.55 9.87 -7.07
C THR A 79 -13.32 10.63 -6.01
N ASP A 80 -14.53 11.08 -6.32
CA ASP A 80 -15.32 11.97 -5.46
C ASP A 80 -15.99 11.19 -4.32
N VAL A 81 -15.17 10.67 -3.41
CA VAL A 81 -15.59 9.95 -2.19
C VAL A 81 -15.56 10.83 -0.95
N ASP A 82 -14.85 11.96 -1.00
CA ASP A 82 -14.56 12.87 0.11
C ASP A 82 -14.92 14.32 -0.25
N THR A 83 -16.22 14.58 -0.41
CA THR A 83 -16.72 15.91 -0.82
C THR A 83 -16.28 17.04 0.12
N GLU A 84 -16.03 16.74 1.38
CA GLU A 84 -15.57 17.68 2.40
C GLU A 84 -14.07 18.02 2.30
N LEU A 85 -13.31 17.23 1.55
CA LEU A 85 -11.88 17.41 1.31
C LEU A 85 -11.59 17.67 -0.18
N PHE A 86 -12.58 18.20 -0.91
CA PHE A 86 -12.47 18.52 -2.33
C PHE A 86 -11.21 19.36 -2.63
N GLY A 87 -10.52 18.99 -3.71
CA GLY A 87 -9.32 19.67 -4.19
C GLY A 87 -8.02 19.29 -3.48
N LEU A 88 -8.07 18.45 -2.44
CA LEU A 88 -6.87 17.88 -1.84
C LEU A 88 -6.46 16.56 -2.55
N PRO A 89 -5.15 16.30 -2.73
CA PRO A 89 -4.68 14.99 -3.18
C PRO A 89 -4.85 13.94 -2.08
N ASN A 90 -4.90 12.67 -2.49
CA ASN A 90 -5.13 11.53 -1.58
C ASN A 90 -4.17 11.51 -0.38
N GLU A 91 -2.89 11.84 -0.55
CA GLU A 91 -1.95 11.83 0.58
C GLU A 91 -2.34 12.84 1.66
N GLN A 92 -2.82 14.03 1.26
CA GLN A 92 -3.27 15.05 2.20
C GLN A 92 -4.58 14.65 2.86
N ILE A 93 -5.51 14.04 2.11
CA ILE A 93 -6.76 13.48 2.64
C ILE A 93 -6.46 12.46 3.75
N TRP A 94 -5.50 11.55 3.53
CA TRP A 94 -5.12 10.55 4.53
C TRP A 94 -4.56 11.17 5.80
N VAL A 95 -3.74 12.22 5.68
CA VAL A 95 -3.20 12.96 6.84
C VAL A 95 -4.31 13.63 7.64
N VAL A 96 -5.26 14.29 6.96
CA VAL A 96 -6.41 14.92 7.62
C VAL A 96 -7.23 13.88 8.37
N ARG A 97 -7.60 12.77 7.71
CA ARG A 97 -8.36 11.67 8.34
C ARG A 97 -7.62 11.07 9.53
N ALA A 98 -6.31 10.87 9.42
CA ALA A 98 -5.48 10.37 10.52
C ALA A 98 -5.49 11.33 11.73
N ALA A 99 -5.36 12.64 11.50
CA ALA A 99 -5.41 13.64 12.56
C ALA A 99 -6.76 13.64 13.29
N PHE A 100 -7.87 13.64 12.56
CA PHE A 100 -9.21 13.57 13.15
C PHE A 100 -9.44 12.27 13.92
N ALA A 101 -8.98 11.13 13.39
CA ALA A 101 -9.10 9.85 14.07
C ALA A 101 -8.37 9.86 15.43
N ILE A 102 -7.17 10.43 15.50
CA ILE A 102 -6.43 10.58 16.77
C ILE A 102 -7.15 11.54 17.72
N LEU A 103 -7.67 12.66 17.23
CA LEU A 103 -8.41 13.62 18.07
C LEU A 103 -9.67 12.99 18.68
N MET A 104 -10.36 12.14 17.92
CA MET A 104 -11.54 11.41 18.41
C MET A 104 -11.19 10.24 19.32
N LYS A 105 -10.04 9.59 19.09
CA LYS A 105 -9.57 8.38 19.76
C LYS A 105 -8.07 8.46 20.03
N GLY A 106 -7.72 9.17 21.11
CA GLY A 106 -6.32 9.45 21.47
C GLY A 106 -5.49 8.18 21.67
N GLU A 107 -6.11 7.05 22.03
CA GLU A 107 -5.47 5.75 22.18
C GLU A 107 -4.90 5.18 20.87
N LEU A 108 -5.29 5.70 19.71
CA LEU A 108 -4.73 5.28 18.41
C LEU A 108 -3.30 5.78 18.21
N ALA A 109 -2.92 6.92 18.81
CA ALA A 109 -1.59 7.50 18.64
C ALA A 109 -0.45 6.53 18.99
N PRO A 110 -0.41 5.90 20.19
CA PRO A 110 0.64 4.92 20.49
C PRO A 110 0.59 3.69 19.59
N ILE A 111 -0.60 3.24 19.17
CA ILE A 111 -0.75 2.07 18.28
C ILE A 111 -0.13 2.36 16.91
N TRP A 112 -0.41 3.52 16.33
CA TRP A 112 0.11 3.90 15.02
C TRP A 112 1.60 4.22 15.06
N ASN A 113 2.10 4.83 16.14
CA ASN A 113 3.54 5.01 16.35
C ASN A 113 4.27 3.68 16.44
N GLN A 114 3.70 2.69 17.14
CA GLN A 114 4.28 1.35 17.18
C GLN A 114 4.25 0.67 15.80
N ALA A 115 3.15 0.79 15.06
CA ALA A 115 3.04 0.26 13.70
C ALA A 115 4.11 0.88 12.76
N ALA A 116 4.36 2.18 12.86
CA ALA A 116 5.40 2.85 12.10
C ALA A 116 6.81 2.33 12.46
N ALA A 117 7.09 2.12 13.76
CA ALA A 117 8.33 1.53 14.23
C ALA A 117 8.53 0.09 13.70
N ASP A 118 7.47 -0.72 13.73
CA ASP A 118 7.47 -2.07 13.21
C ASP A 118 7.73 -2.08 11.68
N MET A 119 7.11 -1.17 10.94
CA MET A 119 7.34 -1.04 9.49
C MET A 119 8.78 -0.71 9.17
N LYS A 120 9.43 0.16 9.96
CA LYS A 120 10.87 0.44 9.82
C LYS A 120 11.71 -0.82 10.04
N LYS A 121 11.43 -1.59 11.10
CA LYS A 121 12.09 -2.88 11.36
C LYS A 121 11.92 -3.84 10.17
N TYR A 122 10.76 -3.89 9.55
CA TYR A 122 10.50 -4.74 8.39
C TYR A 122 11.24 -4.25 7.13
N ALA A 123 11.29 -2.94 6.90
CA ALA A 123 12.06 -2.35 5.79
C ALA A 123 13.55 -2.69 5.90
N ASP A 124 14.13 -2.55 7.09
CA ASP A 124 15.53 -2.91 7.35
C ASP A 124 15.78 -4.41 7.09
N ALA A 125 14.83 -5.27 7.48
CA ALA A 125 14.90 -6.71 7.25
C ALA A 125 14.80 -7.09 5.77
N ILE A 126 13.99 -6.36 4.97
CA ILE A 126 13.90 -6.53 3.52
C ILE A 126 15.25 -6.24 2.87
N ILE A 127 15.87 -5.11 3.21
CA ILE A 127 17.19 -4.71 2.69
C ILE A 127 18.24 -5.76 3.04
N LYS A 128 18.25 -6.22 4.31
CA LYS A 128 19.17 -7.26 4.76
C LYS A 128 18.95 -8.59 4.02
N SER A 129 17.70 -8.99 3.84
CA SER A 129 17.36 -10.26 3.18
C SER A 129 17.84 -10.32 1.74
N ASP A 130 17.67 -9.23 1.00
CA ASP A 130 18.17 -9.06 -0.35
C ASP A 130 19.71 -9.13 -0.40
N ALA A 131 20.39 -8.37 0.46
CA ALA A 131 21.85 -8.33 0.50
C ALA A 131 22.50 -9.68 0.83
N GLU A 132 21.87 -10.46 1.71
CA GLU A 132 22.38 -11.78 2.13
C GLU A 132 21.84 -12.94 1.28
N ASN A 133 20.88 -12.65 0.38
CA ASN A 133 20.10 -13.62 -0.40
C ASN A 133 19.54 -14.76 0.48
N LYS A 134 19.03 -14.42 1.67
CA LYS A 134 18.54 -15.36 2.68
C LYS A 134 17.36 -14.80 3.44
N PRO A 135 16.45 -15.65 3.96
CA PRO A 135 15.36 -15.19 4.80
C PRO A 135 15.85 -14.63 6.14
N VAL A 136 15.36 -13.46 6.54
CA VAL A 136 15.60 -12.84 7.84
C VAL A 136 14.47 -13.24 8.81
N THR A 137 14.82 -13.67 10.01
CA THR A 137 13.87 -13.98 11.10
C THR A 137 13.78 -12.79 12.05
N LEU A 138 12.57 -12.48 12.54
CA LEU A 138 12.21 -11.24 13.24
C LEU A 138 11.63 -11.46 14.64
#